data_AF-A0AAX6P9S7-F1
#
_entry.id   AF-A0AAX6P9S7-F1
#
_cell.length_a   1.000
_cell.length_b   1.000
_cell.length_c   1.000
_cell.angle_alpha   90.00
_cell.angle_beta   90.00
_cell.angle_gamma   90.00
#
_symmetry.space_group_name_H-M   'P 1'
#
loop_
_entity.id
_entity.type
_entity.pdbx_description
1 polymer ?
#
loop_
_entity_poly.entity_id
_entity_poly.type
_entity_poly.pdbx_seq_one_letter_code
_entity_poly.pdbx_strand_id
1 'polypeptide(L)'
;MGVMAPRALLLLLSGVLVLPETRAGSHSMRYFDIAVSRPGQGEPRFMSVGYVDDTQFVRFDSDAASPRVEPRAAWMERVDQAYWDRETRRAKGNAQVYRVNLQTALRYYNQTEAGE
;
A
#
# COMPACT_ATOMS: atom_id res chain seq x y z
N MET A 1 39.30 -18.44 -52.98
CA MET A 1 38.93 -18.25 -51.56
C MET A 1 37.73 -17.33 -51.50
N GLY A 2 36.51 -17.87 -51.41
CA GLY A 2 35.28 -17.08 -51.27
C GLY A 2 34.77 -17.20 -49.85
N VAL A 3 34.68 -16.09 -49.12
CA VAL A 3 34.22 -16.04 -47.73
C VAL A 3 32.71 -16.27 -47.68
N MET A 4 32.30 -17.53 -47.46
CA MET A 4 30.93 -17.95 -47.21
C MET A 4 30.58 -17.69 -45.73
N ALA A 5 30.41 -16.43 -45.34
CA ALA A 5 29.97 -16.12 -43.97
C ALA A 5 29.11 -14.86 -43.78
N PRO A 6 28.04 -14.58 -44.56
CA PRO A 6 27.06 -13.57 -44.15
C PRO A 6 25.73 -14.16 -43.64
N ARG A 7 25.33 -15.38 -44.05
CA ARG A 7 23.97 -15.90 -43.78
C ARG A 7 23.84 -16.66 -42.46
N ALA A 8 24.85 -17.43 -42.05
CA ALA A 8 24.82 -18.17 -40.78
C ALA A 8 24.89 -17.23 -39.56
N LEU A 9 25.64 -16.12 -39.67
CA LEU A 9 25.78 -15.12 -38.61
C LEU A 9 24.47 -14.32 -38.39
N LEU A 10 23.77 -14.00 -39.49
CA LEU A 10 22.47 -13.31 -39.47
C LEU A 10 21.36 -14.16 -38.83
N LEU A 11 21.38 -15.49 -39.04
CA LEU A 11 20.46 -16.44 -38.42
C LEU A 11 20.72 -16.64 -36.92
N LEU A 12 21.99 -16.59 -36.48
CA LEU A 12 22.35 -16.60 -35.06
C LEU A 12 21.91 -15.32 -34.34
N LEU A 13 21.97 -14.17 -35.00
CA LEU A 13 21.53 -12.87 -34.44
C LEU A 13 20.00 -12.69 -34.40
N SER A 14 19.23 -13.49 -35.13
CA SER A 14 17.76 -13.38 -35.19
C SER A 14 17.02 -14.26 -34.16
N GLY A 15 17.75 -15.05 -33.36
CA GLY A 15 17.17 -16.11 -32.53
C GLY A 15 16.73 -15.77 -31.11
N VAL A 16 17.09 -14.61 -30.51
CA VAL A 16 16.73 -14.32 -29.11
C VAL A 16 16.40 -12.84 -28.90
N LEU A 17 15.30 -12.40 -29.50
CA LEU A 17 14.51 -11.31 -28.94
C LEU A 17 13.15 -11.92 -28.57
N VAL A 18 13.16 -12.75 -27.52
CA VAL A 18 11.93 -13.01 -26.77
C VAL A 18 11.65 -11.72 -26.01
N LEU A 19 10.88 -10.83 -26.64
CA LEU A 19 10.23 -9.75 -25.92
C LEU A 19 9.41 -10.41 -24.82
N PRO A 20 9.62 -10.11 -23.53
CA PRO A 20 8.70 -10.58 -22.51
C PRO A 20 7.32 -10.09 -22.93
N GLU A 21 6.37 -11.01 -22.99
CA GLU A 21 4.98 -10.70 -23.29
C GLU A 21 4.51 -9.69 -22.24
N THR A 22 4.52 -8.39 -22.55
CA THR A 22 3.92 -7.36 -21.71
C THR A 22 2.41 -7.40 -21.93
N ARG A 23 1.78 -8.53 -21.61
CA ARG A 23 0.35 -8.53 -21.35
C ARG A 23 0.18 -7.82 -20.02
N ALA A 24 -0.33 -6.59 -20.07
CA ALA A 24 -0.87 -5.94 -18.89
C ALA A 24 -2.01 -6.82 -18.38
N GLY A 25 -1.74 -7.58 -17.33
CA GLY A 25 -2.77 -8.32 -16.61
C GLY A 25 -3.75 -7.35 -15.96
N SER A 26 -4.80 -7.89 -15.34
CA SER A 26 -5.61 -7.07 -14.43
C SER A 26 -4.76 -6.76 -13.19
N HIS A 27 -4.67 -5.48 -12.85
CA HIS A 27 -4.04 -5.00 -11.63
C HIS A 27 -5.10 -4.39 -10.72
N SER A 28 -4.86 -4.44 -9.41
CA SER A 28 -5.80 -3.97 -8.39
C SER A 28 -5.08 -3.15 -7.34
N MET A 29 -5.74 -2.10 -6.84
CA MET A 29 -5.25 -1.32 -5.71
C MET A 29 -6.25 -1.45 -4.56
N ARG A 30 -5.76 -1.76 -3.36
CA ARG A 30 -6.58 -1.94 -2.16
C ARG A 30 -6.01 -1.19 -0.98
N TYR A 31 -6.88 -0.62 -0.17
CA TYR A 31 -6.55 -0.09 1.14
C TYR A 31 -7.32 -0.87 2.20
N PHE A 32 -6.64 -1.24 3.27
CA PHE A 32 -7.24 -1.85 4.45
C PHE A 32 -7.07 -0.89 5.62
N ASP A 33 -8.19 -0.31 6.04
CA ASP A 33 -8.29 0.54 7.21
C ASP A 33 -8.77 -0.29 8.40
N ILE A 34 -8.02 -0.25 9.48
CA ILE A 34 -8.24 -1.07 10.68
C ILE A 34 -8.26 -0.13 11.87
N ALA A 35 -9.36 -0.14 12.62
CA ALA A 35 -9.49 0.60 13.87
C ALA A 35 -9.82 -0.38 15.00
N VAL A 36 -9.06 -0.33 16.08
CA VAL A 36 -9.20 -1.23 17.22
C VAL A 36 -9.41 -0.40 18.49
N SER A 37 -10.59 -0.56 19.12
CA SER A 37 -10.85 0.02 20.44
C SER A 37 -9.93 -0.61 21.49
N ARG A 38 -9.52 0.19 22.48
CA ARG A 38 -8.66 -0.29 23.57
C ARG A 38 -9.15 0.27 24.92
N PRO A 39 -10.22 -0.30 25.48
CA PRO A 39 -10.74 0.08 26.80
C PRO A 39 -9.61 0.21 27.84
N GLY A 40 -9.54 1.35 28.51
CA GLY A 40 -8.53 1.61 29.55
C GLY A 40 -7.08 1.85 29.06
N GLN A 41 -6.80 1.77 27.75
CA GLN A 41 -5.45 1.97 27.19
C GLN A 41 -5.36 3.22 26.28
N GLY A 42 -6.32 4.14 26.42
CA GLY A 42 -6.35 5.41 25.69
C GLY A 42 -7.12 5.34 24.37
N GLU A 43 -6.69 6.12 23.39
CA GLU A 43 -7.37 6.25 22.10
C GLU A 43 -7.32 4.95 21.28
N PRO A 44 -8.36 4.63 20.48
CA PRO A 44 -8.33 3.51 19.56
C PRO A 44 -7.12 3.58 18.63
N ARG A 45 -6.49 2.42 18.37
CA ARG A 45 -5.41 2.34 17.39
C ARG A 45 -6.00 2.33 15.99
N PHE A 46 -5.49 3.17 15.11
CA PHE A 46 -5.82 3.19 13.70
C PHE A 46 -4.60 2.82 12.85
N MET A 47 -4.80 1.91 11.91
CA MET A 47 -3.82 1.51 10.91
C MET A 47 -4.44 1.58 9.52
N SER A 48 -3.65 1.99 8.54
CA SER A 48 -4.03 1.93 7.13
C SER A 48 -2.89 1.30 6.34
N VAL A 49 -3.18 0.29 5.52
CA VAL A 49 -2.18 -0.38 4.66
C VAL A 49 -2.66 -0.41 3.22
N GLY A 50 -1.81 0.04 2.30
CA GLY A 50 -2.08 0.09 0.87
C GLY A 50 -1.32 -0.98 0.11
N TYR A 51 -2.01 -1.66 -0.79
CA TYR A 51 -1.48 -2.69 -1.68
C TYR A 51 -1.76 -2.35 -3.14
N VAL A 52 -0.78 -2.62 -4.01
CA VAL A 52 -0.99 -2.81 -5.45
C VAL A 52 -0.73 -4.29 -5.70
N ASP A 53 -1.76 -4.99 -6.18
CA ASP A 53 -1.84 -6.45 -6.22
C ASP A 53 -1.49 -7.04 -4.84
N ASP A 54 -0.47 -7.89 -4.76
CA ASP A 54 0.00 -8.51 -3.52
C ASP A 54 1.17 -7.74 -2.88
N THR A 55 1.53 -6.57 -3.42
CA THR A 55 2.66 -5.77 -2.94
C THR A 55 2.20 -4.60 -2.08
N GLN A 56 2.56 -4.63 -0.80
CA GLN A 56 2.34 -3.49 0.09
C GLN A 56 3.21 -2.31 -0.33
N PHE A 57 2.62 -1.14 -0.51
CA PHE A 57 3.36 0.06 -0.92
C PHE A 57 3.32 1.19 0.10
N VAL A 58 2.31 1.23 0.97
CA VAL A 58 2.23 2.22 2.06
C VAL A 58 1.70 1.61 3.37
N ARG A 59 2.08 2.24 4.47
CA ARG A 59 1.56 1.97 5.82
C ARG A 59 1.38 3.26 6.61
N PHE A 60 0.33 3.35 7.40
CA PHE A 60 0.17 4.30 8.50
C PHE A 60 -0.14 3.54 9.79
N ASP A 61 0.38 4.02 10.91
CA ASP A 61 0.10 3.51 12.26
C ASP A 61 -0.03 4.67 13.24
N SER A 62 -1.17 4.80 13.90
CA SER A 62 -1.43 5.89 14.85
C SER A 62 -0.57 5.80 16.10
N ASP A 63 -0.08 4.60 16.44
CA ASP A 63 0.72 4.34 17.64
C ASP A 63 2.22 4.56 17.40
N ALA A 64 2.63 4.85 16.17
CA ALA A 64 4.03 5.19 15.90
C ALA A 64 4.45 6.45 16.67
N ALA A 65 5.71 6.54 17.10
CA ALA A 65 6.21 7.72 17.83
C ALA A 65 6.05 9.03 17.04
N SER A 66 6.11 8.95 15.71
CA SER A 66 5.80 10.04 14.79
C SER A 66 4.86 9.53 13.69
N PRO A 67 3.53 9.54 13.92
CA PRO A 67 2.57 8.98 12.97
C PRO A 67 2.59 9.72 11.64
N ARG A 68 2.99 9.00 10.60
CA ARG A 68 3.03 9.43 9.20
C ARG A 68 2.82 8.23 8.29
N VAL A 69 2.43 8.49 7.04
CA VAL A 69 2.37 7.44 6.02
C VAL A 69 3.80 7.16 5.56
N GLU A 70 4.18 5.89 5.51
CA GLU A 70 5.53 5.44 5.21
C GLU A 70 5.56 4.56 3.94
N PRO A 71 6.59 4.69 3.08
CA PRO A 71 6.78 3.83 1.94
C PRO A 71 7.10 2.40 2.40
N ARG A 72 6.53 1.42 1.70
CA ARG A 72 6.77 -0.02 1.92
C ARG A 72 7.29 -0.75 0.68
N ALA A 73 7.38 -0.05 -0.45
CA ALA A 73 7.95 -0.55 -1.69
C ALA A 73 8.94 0.47 -2.28
N ALA A 74 10.01 -0.02 -2.92
CA ALA A 74 11.10 0.82 -3.44
C ALA A 74 10.65 1.89 -4.43
N TRP A 75 9.59 1.62 -5.20
CA TRP A 75 9.03 2.58 -6.16
C TRP A 75 8.33 3.77 -5.49
N MET A 76 7.96 3.67 -4.21
CA MET A 76 7.40 4.78 -3.44
C MET A 76 8.45 5.77 -2.95
N GLU A 77 9.73 5.39 -2.86
CA GLU A 77 10.79 6.30 -2.38
C GLU A 77 11.00 7.53 -3.27
N ARG A 78 10.54 7.45 -4.53
CA ARG A 78 10.66 8.53 -5.53
C ARG A 78 9.48 9.49 -5.51
N VAL A 79 8.47 9.23 -4.69
CA VAL A 79 7.27 10.07 -4.58
C VAL A 79 7.59 11.32 -3.75
N ASP A 80 7.07 12.46 -4.17
CA ASP A 80 7.39 13.77 -3.62
C ASP A 80 6.83 13.98 -2.20
N GLN A 81 7.45 14.89 -1.44
CA GLN A 81 7.07 15.14 -0.05
C GLN A 81 5.61 15.60 0.09
N ALA A 82 5.05 16.33 -0.88
CA ALA A 82 3.68 16.82 -0.79
C ALA A 82 2.64 15.69 -0.80
N TYR A 83 2.94 14.57 -1.49
CA TYR A 83 2.14 13.36 -1.38
C TYR A 83 2.13 12.82 0.05
N TRP A 84 3.31 12.65 0.66
CA TRP A 84 3.44 12.10 2.01
C TRP A 84 2.74 12.96 3.06
N ASP A 85 2.87 14.29 2.96
CA ASP A 85 2.20 15.23 3.85
C ASP A 85 0.67 15.16 3.69
N ARG A 86 0.19 15.07 2.45
CA ARG A 86 -1.25 14.94 2.17
C ARG A 86 -1.81 13.63 2.70
N GLU A 87 -1.20 12.50 2.38
CA GLU A 87 -1.68 11.19 2.82
C GLU A 87 -1.56 11.04 4.35
N THR A 88 -0.54 11.63 4.97
CA THR A 88 -0.43 11.69 6.44
C THR A 88 -1.57 12.47 7.08
N ARG A 89 -1.93 13.66 6.54
CA ARG A 89 -3.10 14.40 7.03
C ARG A 89 -4.39 13.62 6.85
N ARG A 90 -4.54 12.94 5.71
CA ARG A 90 -5.72 12.10 5.44
C ARG A 90 -5.81 10.94 6.42
N ALA A 91 -4.72 10.21 6.65
CA ALA A 91 -4.69 9.09 7.59
C ALA A 91 -5.00 9.52 9.03
N LYS A 92 -4.46 10.67 9.47
CA LYS A 92 -4.82 11.29 10.77
C LYS A 92 -6.29 11.68 10.85
N GLY A 93 -6.85 12.21 9.76
CA GLY A 93 -8.29 12.50 9.66
C GLY A 93 -9.14 11.23 9.77
N ASN A 94 -8.76 10.16 9.04
CA ASN A 94 -9.43 8.88 9.12
C ASN A 94 -9.38 8.30 10.54
N ALA A 95 -8.24 8.38 11.23
CA ALA A 95 -8.12 7.93 12.62
C ALA A 95 -9.19 8.58 13.54
N GLN A 96 -9.42 9.89 13.37
CA GLN A 96 -10.44 10.61 14.12
C GLN A 96 -11.87 10.18 13.76
N VAL A 97 -12.15 9.96 12.47
CA VAL A 97 -13.44 9.45 12.00
C VAL A 97 -13.71 8.05 12.58
N TYR A 98 -12.73 7.15 12.52
CA TYR A 98 -12.87 5.79 13.04
C TYR A 98 -13.05 5.75 14.55
N ARG A 99 -12.39 6.66 15.30
CA ARG A 99 -12.67 6.83 16.74
C ARG A 99 -14.15 7.11 17.00
N VAL A 100 -14.73 8.07 16.29
CA VAL A 100 -16.15 8.42 16.44
C VAL A 100 -17.05 7.27 16.00
N ASN A 101 -16.70 6.58 14.92
CA ASN A 101 -17.45 5.42 14.44
C ASN A 101 -17.46 4.27 15.45
N LEU A 102 -16.32 3.99 16.11
CA LEU A 102 -16.25 2.98 17.17
C LEU A 102 -17.15 3.35 18.36
N GLN A 103 -17.10 4.60 18.83
CA GLN A 103 -17.99 5.07 19.91
C GLN A 103 -19.48 4.97 19.51
N THR A 104 -19.79 5.27 18.26
CA THR A 104 -21.15 5.19 17.72
C THR A 104 -21.62 3.74 17.64
N ALA A 105 -20.75 2.83 17.17
CA ALA A 105 -21.04 1.41 17.10
C ALA A 105 -21.31 0.82 18.49
N LEU A 106 -20.47 1.12 19.49
CA LEU A 106 -20.69 0.69 20.88
C LEU A 106 -22.09 1.08 21.36
N ARG A 107 -22.49 2.33 21.11
CA ARG A 107 -23.82 2.83 21.47
C ARG A 107 -24.94 2.08 20.76
N TYR A 108 -24.82 1.86 19.45
CA TYR A 108 -25.86 1.16 18.68
C TYR A 108 -26.06 -0.29 19.11
N TYR A 109 -25.00 -0.94 19.58
CA TYR A 109 -25.07 -2.31 20.06
C TYR A 109 -25.24 -2.41 21.58
N ASN A 110 -25.54 -1.30 22.27
CA ASN A 110 -25.66 -1.23 23.74
C ASN A 110 -24.46 -1.84 24.48
N GLN A 111 -23.27 -1.71 23.89
CA GLN A 111 -22.01 -2.17 24.47
C GLN A 111 -21.43 -1.12 25.40
N THR A 112 -20.78 -1.57 26.46
CA THR A 112 -20.11 -0.68 27.41
C THR A 112 -18.73 -0.27 26.88
N GLU A 113 -18.20 0.84 27.40
CA GLU A 113 -16.84 1.28 27.09
C GLU A 113 -15.77 0.30 27.60
N ALA A 114 -16.15 -0.68 28.44
CA ALA A 114 -15.26 -1.73 28.98
C ALA A 114 -14.92 -2.81 27.93
N GLY A 115 -15.68 -2.92 26.83
CA GLY A 115 -15.43 -3.92 25.79
C GLY A 115 -15.79 -5.35 26.19
N GLU A 116 -16.73 -5.51 27.12
CA GLU A 116 -17.35 -6.79 27.50
C GLU A 116 -18.61 -7.10 26.67
#